data_AF-A0A6P8DZC0-F1
#
_entry.id   AF-A0A6P8DZC0-F1
#
_cell.length_a   1.000
_cell.length_b   1.000
_cell.length_c   1.000
_cell.angle_alpha   90.00
_cell.angle_beta   90.00
_cell.angle_gamma   90.00
#
_symmetry.space_group_name_H-M   'P 1'
#
loop_
_entity.id
_entity.type
_entity.pdbx_description
1 polymer ?
#
loop_
_entity_poly.entity_id
_entity_poly.type
_entity_poly.pdbx_seq_one_letter_code
_entity_poly.pdbx_strand_id
1 'polypeptide(L)'
;MSLIDIISLPVHISLSQSHWIFVLFIHSFLFPFTPHPYKVKEKATMVDQVQHPTVMHKVAGQLLVRSSFSQDMRSCDGALQRPALYQRRAYGNYTNAAFQYPGLPTCRASTDLSMVASSNASPMFVHAPAEKGIASFAIDFLMGGVSAAVSKTAAAPIERVKLLIQNQDEMIKAGRLSEPYKGIGDCFKRTMQDEGIVSLWRGNTANVIRYFPTQALNFAFKDYFKRLFNFKKDRDGYWKWFAGNLASGGAAGASSLLFVYSLDYARTRLANDAKAAKKGGGRQFNGLVDVYRKTLKSDGIAGLYRGFNISCVGIIVYRGLYFGMYDSLKPVVLTGNLQDSFFASFALGWLITNGAGLASYPIDTVRRRMMMTSGEAVKYKSSMDAFSQILKNEGAKSLFKGAGANILRAVAGAGVLAGYDKLQLIVFGKKYGSGGA
;
A
#
# COMPACT_ATOMS: atom_id res chain seq x y z
N MET A 1 26.85 16.65 26.96
CA MET A 1 26.65 17.05 25.55
C MET A 1 25.61 16.10 24.98
N SER A 2 24.34 16.52 24.95
CA SER A 2 23.17 15.65 24.80
C SER A 2 22.61 15.70 23.37
N LEU A 3 21.83 14.70 22.98
CA LEU A 3 21.32 14.47 21.61
C LEU A 3 20.34 15.53 21.03
N ILE A 4 20.31 16.76 21.57
CA ILE A 4 19.34 17.80 21.23
C ILE A 4 19.87 18.77 20.15
N ASP A 5 21.19 18.92 20.02
CA ASP A 5 21.80 20.03 19.25
C ASP A 5 21.93 19.79 17.72
N ILE A 6 21.49 18.64 17.19
CA ILE A 6 21.62 18.29 15.76
C ILE A 6 20.40 18.73 14.91
N ILE A 7 19.32 19.25 15.52
CA ILE A 7 18.11 19.72 14.79
C ILE A 7 18.10 21.25 14.62
N SER A 8 19.27 21.84 14.36
CA SER A 8 19.45 23.28 14.11
C SER A 8 20.17 23.54 12.78
N LEU A 9 19.44 23.33 11.68
CA LEU A 9 19.81 23.85 10.35
C LEU A 9 18.60 24.60 9.75
N PRO A 10 18.74 25.87 9.33
CA PRO A 10 17.59 26.71 8.99
C PRO A 10 17.11 26.48 7.56
N VAL A 11 16.06 25.67 7.38
CA VAL A 11 15.28 25.64 6.13
C VAL A 11 14.34 26.84 6.09
N HIS A 12 14.90 28.00 5.74
CA HIS A 12 14.20 29.29 5.73
C HIS A 12 13.35 29.48 4.46
N ILE A 13 12.39 28.59 4.21
CA ILE A 13 11.41 28.74 3.13
C ILE A 13 10.24 29.60 3.62
N SER A 14 10.17 30.84 3.14
CA SER A 14 9.09 31.78 3.45
C SER A 14 7.72 31.25 2.97
N LEU A 15 6.67 31.42 3.79
CA LEU A 15 5.29 30.98 3.47
C LEU A 15 4.73 31.58 2.16
N SER A 16 5.33 32.65 1.64
CA SER A 16 5.03 33.22 0.32
C SER A 16 5.40 32.27 -0.81
N GLN A 17 6.61 31.68 -0.80
CA GLN A 17 7.08 30.81 -1.89
C GLN A 17 6.26 29.52 -1.99
N SER A 18 5.79 28.98 -0.87
CA SER A 18 4.93 27.79 -0.85
C SER A 18 3.58 28.02 -1.55
N HIS A 19 3.04 29.24 -1.51
CA HIS A 19 1.84 29.59 -2.30
C HIS A 19 2.16 29.70 -3.79
N TRP A 20 3.27 30.32 -4.17
CA TRP A 20 3.65 30.48 -5.59
C TRP A 20 3.95 29.15 -6.28
N ILE A 21 4.64 28.23 -5.60
CA ILE A 21 4.86 26.87 -6.12
C ILE A 21 3.53 26.11 -6.29
N PHE A 22 2.57 26.31 -5.38
CA PHE A 22 1.23 25.71 -5.47
C PHE A 22 0.39 26.32 -6.60
N VAL A 23 0.45 27.63 -6.82
CA VAL A 23 -0.22 28.31 -7.94
C VAL A 23 0.36 27.87 -9.28
N LEU A 24 1.69 27.76 -9.41
CA LEU A 24 2.36 27.24 -10.61
C LEU A 24 1.98 25.78 -10.89
N PHE A 25 1.82 24.95 -9.84
CA PHE A 25 1.39 23.56 -9.97
C PHE A 25 -0.07 23.44 -10.45
N ILE A 26 -0.97 24.30 -9.98
CA ILE A 26 -2.37 24.37 -10.44
C ILE A 26 -2.45 24.88 -11.88
N HIS A 27 -1.72 25.96 -12.21
CA HIS A 27 -1.78 26.58 -13.53
C HIS A 27 -1.24 25.65 -14.63
N SER A 28 -0.26 24.81 -14.31
CA SER A 28 0.31 23.78 -15.21
C SER A 28 -0.63 22.59 -15.45
N PHE A 29 -1.66 22.39 -14.60
CA PHE A 29 -2.57 21.25 -14.68
C PHE A 29 -3.92 21.56 -15.33
N LEU A 30 -4.36 22.82 -15.32
CA LEU A 30 -5.68 23.23 -15.83
C LEU A 30 -5.70 23.62 -17.32
N PHE A 31 -4.53 23.88 -17.94
CA PHE A 31 -4.44 24.30 -19.34
C PHE A 31 -3.41 23.48 -20.16
N PRO A 32 -3.68 22.19 -20.44
CA PRO A 32 -2.97 21.48 -21.50
C PRO A 32 -3.37 22.01 -22.88
N PHE A 33 -2.39 22.17 -23.77
CA PHE A 33 -2.58 22.63 -25.15
C PHE A 33 -3.60 21.79 -25.95
N THR A 34 -4.31 22.47 -26.86
CA THR A 34 -5.30 21.87 -27.78
C THR A 34 -4.70 20.79 -28.69
N PRO A 35 -5.32 19.60 -28.83
CA PRO A 35 -4.83 18.54 -29.72
C PRO A 35 -5.31 18.70 -31.18
N HIS A 36 -4.42 18.45 -32.13
CA HIS A 36 -4.78 18.23 -33.55
C HIS A 36 -5.37 16.80 -33.74
N PRO A 37 -6.32 16.61 -34.68
CA PRO A 37 -7.02 15.34 -34.83
C PRO A 37 -6.28 14.34 -35.73
N TYR A 38 -6.08 13.11 -35.23
CA TYR A 38 -5.74 11.94 -36.06
C TYR A 38 -6.97 11.08 -36.31
N LYS A 39 -7.19 10.67 -37.58
CA LYS A 39 -8.32 9.83 -37.99
C LYS A 39 -8.13 8.39 -37.53
N VAL A 40 -9.14 7.84 -36.85
CA VAL A 40 -9.27 6.39 -36.62
C VAL A 40 -9.95 5.76 -37.84
N LYS A 41 -9.40 4.65 -38.35
CA LYS A 41 -10.10 3.77 -39.31
C LYS A 41 -10.78 2.65 -38.53
N GLU A 42 -12.11 2.62 -38.62
CA GLU A 42 -12.94 1.57 -38.06
C GLU A 42 -12.88 0.31 -38.95
N LYS A 43 -12.78 -0.87 -38.34
CA LYS A 43 -13.00 -2.16 -39.01
C LYS A 43 -13.96 -2.99 -38.17
N ALA A 44 -15.19 -3.09 -38.63
CA ALA A 44 -16.16 -4.02 -38.08
C ALA A 44 -15.75 -5.48 -38.40
N THR A 45 -15.95 -6.37 -37.43
CA THR A 45 -15.88 -7.82 -37.63
C THR A 45 -17.16 -8.42 -37.07
N MET A 46 -17.81 -9.31 -37.83
CA MET A 46 -19.16 -9.78 -37.54
C MET A 46 -19.24 -10.73 -36.34
N VAL A 47 -20.44 -10.78 -35.77
CA VAL A 47 -20.86 -11.70 -34.71
C VAL A 47 -20.93 -13.11 -35.27
N ASP A 48 -20.44 -14.08 -34.49
CA ASP A 48 -20.76 -15.50 -34.68
C ASP A 48 -21.32 -16.08 -33.37
N GLN A 49 -22.45 -16.78 -33.45
CA GLN A 49 -23.12 -17.34 -32.28
C GLN A 49 -22.50 -18.69 -31.90
N VAL A 50 -21.98 -18.81 -30.67
CA VAL A 50 -21.58 -20.12 -30.12
C VAL A 50 -22.37 -20.40 -28.84
N GLN A 51 -23.16 -21.49 -28.87
CA GLN A 51 -24.00 -21.93 -27.78
C GLN A 51 -23.18 -22.37 -26.55
N HIS A 52 -23.63 -22.01 -25.35
CA HIS A 52 -23.02 -22.44 -24.10
C HIS A 52 -23.70 -23.71 -23.53
N PRO A 53 -22.96 -24.79 -23.20
CA PRO A 53 -23.52 -25.91 -22.45
C PRO A 53 -23.69 -25.56 -20.95
N THR A 54 -24.77 -26.05 -20.34
CA THR A 54 -25.16 -25.72 -18.96
C THR A 54 -24.34 -26.46 -17.88
N VAL A 55 -24.31 -25.87 -16.68
CA VAL A 55 -23.45 -26.21 -15.54
C VAL A 55 -23.46 -27.70 -15.15
N MET A 56 -24.58 -28.41 -15.33
CA MET A 56 -24.71 -29.83 -14.98
C MET A 56 -23.70 -30.73 -15.72
N HIS A 57 -23.34 -30.42 -16.97
CA HIS A 57 -22.39 -31.23 -17.73
C HIS A 57 -20.94 -31.15 -17.21
N LYS A 58 -20.57 -30.07 -16.49
CA LYS A 58 -19.23 -29.97 -15.88
C LYS A 58 -19.06 -30.82 -14.61
N VAL A 59 -20.15 -31.10 -13.90
CA VAL A 59 -20.11 -31.85 -12.63
C VAL A 59 -19.96 -33.36 -12.87
N ALA A 60 -20.59 -33.91 -13.91
CA ALA A 60 -20.48 -35.32 -14.27
C ALA A 60 -19.04 -35.71 -14.68
N GLY A 61 -18.36 -34.86 -15.46
CA GLY A 61 -17.00 -35.14 -15.95
C GLY A 61 -15.91 -35.22 -14.87
N GLN A 62 -16.11 -34.58 -13.71
CA GLN A 62 -15.15 -34.63 -12.59
C GLN A 62 -15.32 -35.85 -11.66
N LEU A 63 -16.46 -36.55 -11.74
CA LEU A 63 -16.71 -37.76 -10.93
C LEU A 63 -16.10 -39.03 -11.55
N LEU A 64 -16.01 -39.12 -12.88
CA LEU A 64 -15.45 -40.29 -13.57
C LEU A 64 -13.91 -40.37 -13.59
N VAL A 65 -13.20 -39.30 -13.19
CA VAL A 65 -11.71 -39.28 -13.14
C VAL A 65 -11.18 -39.80 -11.79
N ARG A 66 -12.05 -40.11 -10.82
CA ARG A 66 -11.65 -40.43 -9.44
C ARG A 66 -11.56 -41.93 -9.12
N SER A 67 -11.65 -42.82 -10.11
CA SER A 67 -11.70 -44.28 -9.96
C SER A 67 -10.46 -45.04 -10.48
N SER A 68 -9.38 -44.36 -10.88
CA SER A 68 -8.18 -44.99 -11.45
C SER A 68 -6.88 -44.75 -10.64
N PHE A 69 -6.99 -44.59 -9.33
CA PHE A 69 -5.81 -44.45 -8.43
C PHE A 69 -5.85 -45.47 -7.29
N SER A 70 -5.79 -46.76 -7.63
CA SER A 70 -5.70 -47.87 -6.68
C SER A 70 -5.05 -49.12 -7.30
N GLN A 71 -3.86 -48.96 -7.88
CA GLN A 71 -2.93 -50.05 -8.20
C GLN A 71 -1.52 -49.48 -8.23
N ASP A 72 -0.68 -49.98 -7.32
CA ASP A 72 0.80 -49.90 -7.24
C ASP A 72 1.30 -49.53 -5.84
N MET A 73 1.11 -50.48 -4.91
CA MET A 73 1.81 -50.50 -3.62
C MET A 73 1.88 -51.94 -3.07
N ARG A 74 2.81 -52.75 -3.60
CA ARG A 74 3.31 -54.02 -3.00
C ARG A 74 4.40 -54.67 -3.88
N SER A 75 5.66 -54.60 -3.44
CA SER A 75 6.60 -55.75 -3.40
C SER A 75 8.01 -55.26 -3.00
N CYS A 76 8.58 -55.84 -1.95
CA CYS A 76 9.91 -55.52 -1.43
C CYS A 76 11.02 -56.35 -2.10
N ASP A 77 12.27 -55.94 -1.83
CA ASP A 77 13.50 -56.74 -1.67
C ASP A 77 13.84 -57.89 -2.64
N GLY A 78 15.06 -57.82 -3.19
CA GLY A 78 15.72 -58.93 -3.89
C GLY A 78 17.16 -58.57 -4.23
N ALA A 79 18.13 -59.39 -3.81
CA ALA A 79 19.56 -59.09 -3.88
C ALA A 79 20.31 -59.84 -5.01
N LEU A 80 21.58 -59.46 -5.19
CA LEU A 80 22.72 -60.33 -5.57
C LEU A 80 23.07 -60.55 -7.07
N GLN A 81 24.37 -60.27 -7.39
CA GLN A 81 25.26 -61.01 -8.35
C GLN A 81 24.95 -60.99 -9.87
N ARG A 82 25.90 -60.99 -10.84
CA ARG A 82 27.40 -60.87 -10.90
C ARG A 82 27.82 -60.49 -12.39
N PRO A 83 29.09 -60.58 -12.91
CA PRO A 83 29.67 -59.49 -13.73
C PRO A 83 30.45 -59.90 -15.02
N ALA A 84 31.36 -59.01 -15.49
CA ALA A 84 32.52 -59.21 -16.40
C ALA A 84 32.21 -59.25 -17.92
N LEU A 85 33.03 -58.71 -18.84
CA LEU A 85 34.50 -58.77 -19.07
C LEU A 85 34.95 -57.51 -19.88
N TYR A 86 36.08 -56.84 -19.60
CA TYR A 86 37.49 -57.16 -19.95
C TYR A 86 37.92 -56.79 -21.39
N GLN A 87 38.76 -55.74 -21.53
CA GLN A 87 39.87 -55.66 -22.50
C GLN A 87 40.93 -54.67 -21.96
N ARG A 88 42.19 -54.81 -22.39
CA ARG A 88 43.41 -54.44 -21.63
C ARG A 88 44.50 -53.87 -22.55
N ARG A 89 45.26 -52.86 -22.06
CA ARG A 89 46.72 -52.55 -22.29
C ARG A 89 47.00 -51.04 -22.47
N ALA A 90 48.19 -50.48 -22.25
CA ALA A 90 49.30 -50.68 -21.27
C ALA A 90 50.49 -49.74 -21.62
N TYR A 91 51.37 -49.41 -20.64
CA TYR A 91 52.62 -48.60 -20.74
C TYR A 91 52.42 -47.10 -21.12
N GLY A 92 53.24 -46.09 -20.74
CA GLY A 92 54.42 -45.90 -19.86
C GLY A 92 55.04 -44.49 -20.14
N ASN A 93 55.97 -43.86 -19.39
CA ASN A 93 56.61 -44.09 -18.09
C ASN A 93 57.36 -42.81 -17.59
N TYR A 94 57.64 -42.70 -16.27
CA TYR A 94 58.68 -41.89 -15.56
C TYR A 94 58.87 -40.35 -15.73
N THR A 95 58.65 -39.60 -14.62
CA THR A 95 59.53 -38.62 -13.87
C THR A 95 60.65 -37.82 -14.59
N ASN A 96 61.08 -36.59 -14.21
CA ASN A 96 60.87 -35.78 -12.99
C ASN A 96 61.31 -34.29 -13.14
N ALA A 97 60.78 -33.41 -12.27
CA ALA A 97 61.41 -32.24 -11.62
C ALA A 97 61.94 -30.96 -12.35
N ALA A 98 61.87 -29.87 -11.57
CA ALA A 98 62.68 -28.63 -11.52
C ALA A 98 62.15 -27.29 -12.10
N PHE A 99 62.26 -26.26 -11.25
CA PHE A 99 61.88 -24.84 -11.45
C PHE A 99 62.95 -24.05 -12.22
N GLN A 100 62.53 -23.03 -13.00
CA GLN A 100 63.00 -21.63 -12.85
C GLN A 100 62.17 -20.64 -13.69
N TYR A 101 61.86 -19.48 -13.09
CA TYR A 101 61.30 -18.28 -13.75
C TYR A 101 62.43 -17.51 -14.47
N PRO A 102 62.21 -16.75 -15.58
CA PRO A 102 61.37 -15.54 -15.57
C PRO A 102 60.68 -15.15 -16.91
N GLY A 103 59.90 -14.05 -16.93
CA GLY A 103 59.67 -13.28 -18.17
C GLY A 103 58.30 -12.63 -18.40
N LEU A 104 58.33 -11.43 -18.97
CA LEU A 104 57.25 -10.68 -19.64
C LEU A 104 57.93 -9.67 -20.58
N PRO A 105 57.31 -9.13 -21.66
CA PRO A 105 56.14 -9.57 -22.44
C PRO A 105 56.43 -9.68 -23.97
N THR A 106 55.66 -10.48 -24.74
CA THR A 106 55.02 -10.08 -26.05
C THR A 106 54.31 -11.24 -26.80
N CYS A 107 53.04 -10.99 -27.16
CA CYS A 107 52.32 -11.30 -28.41
C CYS A 107 52.40 -12.66 -29.18
N ARG A 108 51.21 -13.31 -29.26
CA ARG A 108 50.59 -14.06 -30.39
C ARG A 108 51.09 -15.44 -30.85
N ALA A 109 50.26 -16.46 -30.58
CA ALA A 109 49.68 -17.42 -31.55
C ALA A 109 48.40 -18.01 -30.92
N SER A 110 47.16 -17.73 -31.35
CA SER A 110 46.42 -18.26 -32.51
C SER A 110 46.13 -19.77 -32.48
N THR A 111 44.94 -20.14 -31.99
CA THR A 111 44.27 -21.42 -32.26
C THR A 111 42.78 -21.15 -32.51
N ASP A 112 42.37 -21.21 -33.78
CA ASP A 112 40.97 -21.07 -34.25
C ASP A 112 40.31 -22.47 -34.31
N LEU A 113 39.14 -22.72 -33.71
CA LEU A 113 37.76 -22.33 -34.12
C LEU A 113 37.07 -23.41 -34.99
N SER A 114 36.30 -24.31 -34.36
CA SER A 114 34.98 -24.77 -34.87
C SER A 114 34.33 -25.84 -33.98
N MET A 115 33.38 -25.44 -33.12
CA MET A 115 32.07 -26.12 -33.04
C MET A 115 31.05 -25.28 -32.27
N VAL A 116 30.19 -24.58 -33.03
CA VAL A 116 28.97 -23.93 -32.52
C VAL A 116 27.81 -24.88 -32.79
N ALA A 117 27.19 -25.43 -31.74
CA ALA A 117 25.95 -26.21 -31.86
C ALA A 117 25.13 -26.20 -30.55
N SER A 118 24.20 -25.24 -30.47
CA SER A 118 22.82 -25.43 -30.00
C SER A 118 22.56 -26.18 -28.69
N SER A 119 22.42 -25.43 -27.59
CA SER A 119 21.42 -25.73 -26.56
C SER A 119 20.39 -24.60 -26.50
N ASN A 120 19.14 -24.91 -26.88
CA ASN A 120 18.07 -23.93 -27.01
C ASN A 120 17.62 -23.39 -25.64
N ALA A 121 18.26 -22.31 -25.18
CA ALA A 121 17.66 -21.42 -24.20
C ALA A 121 16.52 -20.64 -24.90
N SER A 122 15.34 -21.25 -24.96
CA SER A 122 14.12 -20.60 -25.45
C SER A 122 13.98 -19.24 -24.74
N PRO A 123 13.93 -18.11 -25.46
CA PRO A 123 13.65 -16.84 -24.81
C PRO A 123 12.29 -16.95 -24.15
N MET A 124 12.27 -16.92 -22.81
CA MET A 124 11.06 -16.72 -22.03
C MET A 124 10.55 -15.30 -22.31
N PHE A 125 9.91 -15.15 -23.47
CA PHE A 125 9.00 -14.06 -23.76
C PHE A 125 7.89 -14.15 -22.71
N VAL A 126 8.10 -13.47 -21.59
CA VAL A 126 7.01 -12.98 -20.77
C VAL A 126 6.19 -12.11 -21.71
N HIS A 127 5.12 -12.67 -22.27
CA HIS A 127 4.15 -11.92 -23.04
C HIS A 127 3.80 -10.69 -22.20
N ALA A 128 4.02 -9.50 -22.76
CA ALA A 128 3.45 -8.29 -22.19
C ALA A 128 1.96 -8.61 -21.95
N PRO A 129 1.43 -8.40 -20.74
CA PRO A 129 0.09 -8.88 -20.41
C PRO A 129 -0.86 -8.31 -21.45
N ALA A 130 -1.46 -9.20 -22.25
CA ALA A 130 -2.28 -8.82 -23.40
C ALA A 130 -3.23 -7.71 -22.97
N GLU A 131 -3.32 -6.63 -23.75
CA GLU A 131 -4.07 -5.43 -23.38
C GLU A 131 -5.45 -5.87 -22.89
N LYS A 132 -5.66 -5.76 -21.58
CA LYS A 132 -6.86 -6.29 -20.96
C LYS A 132 -8.02 -5.49 -21.49
N GLY A 133 -8.77 -6.10 -22.42
CA GLY A 133 -9.97 -5.48 -22.99
C GLY A 133 -10.85 -4.94 -21.88
N ILE A 134 -11.56 -3.84 -22.16
CA ILE A 134 -12.22 -3.00 -21.15
C ILE A 134 -13.05 -3.83 -20.13
N ALA A 135 -13.69 -4.91 -20.59
CA ALA A 135 -14.38 -5.88 -19.73
C ALA A 135 -13.47 -6.55 -18.67
N SER A 136 -12.29 -7.05 -19.04
CA SER A 136 -11.34 -7.65 -18.07
C SER A 136 -10.78 -6.61 -17.11
N PHE A 137 -10.54 -5.38 -17.55
CA PHE A 137 -10.14 -4.29 -16.65
C PHE A 137 -11.27 -3.97 -15.65
N ALA A 138 -12.51 -3.84 -16.13
CA ALA A 138 -13.68 -3.56 -15.30
C ALA A 138 -13.93 -4.67 -14.27
N ILE A 139 -13.82 -5.95 -14.66
CA ILE A 139 -13.93 -7.10 -13.74
C ILE A 139 -12.84 -7.03 -12.65
N ASP A 140 -11.57 -6.85 -13.02
CA ASP A 140 -10.48 -6.78 -12.04
C ASP A 140 -10.62 -5.56 -11.11
N PHE A 141 -11.04 -4.41 -11.64
CA PHE A 141 -11.30 -3.19 -10.87
C PHE A 141 -12.45 -3.36 -9.86
N LEU A 142 -13.58 -3.92 -10.30
CA LEU A 142 -14.75 -4.17 -9.45
C LEU A 142 -14.46 -5.24 -8.39
N MET A 143 -13.83 -6.36 -8.76
CA MET A 143 -13.48 -7.44 -7.83
C MET A 143 -12.41 -7.01 -6.81
N GLY A 144 -11.44 -6.19 -7.23
CA GLY A 144 -10.52 -5.51 -6.32
C GLY A 144 -11.25 -4.55 -5.37
N GLY A 145 -12.29 -3.87 -5.87
CA GLY A 145 -13.22 -3.04 -5.08
C GLY A 145 -13.98 -3.81 -4.01
N VAL A 146 -14.55 -4.97 -4.36
CA VAL A 146 -15.23 -5.85 -3.40
C VAL A 146 -14.24 -6.39 -2.36
N SER A 147 -13.04 -6.82 -2.78
CA SER A 147 -11.97 -7.28 -1.88
C SER A 147 -11.58 -6.20 -0.85
N ALA A 148 -11.36 -4.98 -1.32
CA ALA A 148 -11.09 -3.85 -0.45
C ALA A 148 -12.28 -3.51 0.46
N ALA A 149 -13.52 -3.57 -0.05
CA ALA A 149 -14.73 -3.31 0.74
C ALA A 149 -14.88 -4.30 1.90
N VAL A 150 -14.64 -5.59 1.66
CA VAL A 150 -14.66 -6.64 2.70
C VAL A 150 -13.57 -6.38 3.75
N SER A 151 -12.31 -6.18 3.32
CA SER A 151 -11.20 -5.89 4.24
C SER A 151 -11.43 -4.63 5.07
N LYS A 152 -11.91 -3.54 4.45
CA LYS A 152 -12.27 -2.29 5.16
C LYS A 152 -13.42 -2.49 6.14
N THR A 153 -14.43 -3.27 5.78
CA THR A 153 -15.60 -3.51 6.63
C THR A 153 -15.24 -4.35 7.85
N ALA A 154 -14.42 -5.39 7.70
CA ALA A 154 -13.96 -6.17 8.85
C ALA A 154 -13.03 -5.36 9.79
N ALA A 155 -12.19 -4.49 9.25
CA ALA A 155 -11.32 -3.62 10.05
C ALA A 155 -12.02 -2.36 10.61
N ALA A 156 -13.27 -2.09 10.22
CA ALA A 156 -13.98 -0.86 10.59
C ALA A 156 -14.17 -0.65 12.11
N PRO A 157 -14.52 -1.66 12.93
CA PRO A 157 -14.71 -1.48 14.38
C PRO A 157 -13.47 -0.95 15.10
N ILE A 158 -12.31 -1.59 14.88
CA ILE A 158 -11.04 -1.18 15.47
C ILE A 158 -10.55 0.16 14.87
N GLU A 159 -10.87 0.45 13.61
CA GLU A 159 -10.57 1.75 13.00
C GLU A 159 -11.44 2.88 13.57
N ARG A 160 -12.70 2.63 13.93
CA ARG A 160 -13.55 3.61 14.65
C ARG A 160 -12.99 3.86 16.05
N VAL A 161 -12.65 2.81 16.80
CA VAL A 161 -12.05 2.94 18.14
C VAL A 161 -10.71 3.68 18.10
N LYS A 162 -9.88 3.45 17.08
CA LYS A 162 -8.66 4.25 16.84
C LYS A 162 -9.00 5.74 16.72
N LEU A 163 -9.95 6.10 15.86
CA LEU A 163 -10.31 7.50 15.62
C LEU A 163 -10.92 8.16 16.87
N LEU A 164 -11.84 7.49 17.56
CA LEU A 164 -12.45 7.97 18.81
C LEU A 164 -11.37 8.29 19.86
N ILE A 165 -10.41 7.39 20.09
CA ILE A 165 -9.32 7.61 21.06
C ILE A 165 -8.36 8.71 20.59
N GLN A 166 -8.04 8.79 19.29
CA GLN A 166 -7.12 9.78 18.71
C GLN A 166 -7.65 11.22 18.79
N ASN A 167 -8.98 11.39 18.71
CA ASN A 167 -9.65 12.69 18.60
C ASN A 167 -10.49 13.06 19.83
N GLN A 168 -10.45 12.26 20.89
CA GLN A 168 -11.31 12.41 22.08
C GLN A 168 -11.27 13.81 22.70
N ASP A 169 -10.12 14.48 22.71
CA ASP A 169 -9.98 15.79 23.33
C ASP A 169 -10.71 16.89 22.52
N GLU A 170 -10.77 16.75 21.18
CA GLU A 170 -11.61 17.62 20.33
C GLU A 170 -13.10 17.28 20.49
N MET A 171 -13.43 16.00 20.69
CA MET A 171 -14.80 15.58 21.01
C MET A 171 -15.27 16.14 22.36
N ILE A 172 -14.39 16.21 23.37
CA ILE A 172 -14.69 16.84 24.67
C ILE A 172 -14.88 18.35 24.50
N LYS A 173 -13.98 19.05 23.79
CA LYS A 173 -14.11 20.48 23.49
C LYS A 173 -15.42 20.82 22.77
N ALA A 174 -15.88 19.96 21.86
CA ALA A 174 -17.16 20.09 21.14
C ALA A 174 -18.39 19.55 21.92
N GLY A 175 -18.24 19.14 23.18
CA GLY A 175 -19.34 18.61 24.00
C GLY A 175 -19.91 17.24 23.55
N ARG A 176 -19.20 16.55 22.67
CA ARG A 176 -19.58 15.23 22.09
C ARG A 176 -19.16 14.04 22.94
N LEU A 177 -18.18 14.21 23.81
CA LEU A 177 -17.72 13.21 24.76
C LEU A 177 -17.69 13.82 26.17
N SER A 178 -18.22 13.11 27.16
CA SER A 178 -18.27 13.57 28.56
C SER A 178 -16.93 13.46 29.28
N GLU A 179 -16.27 12.31 29.12
CA GLU A 179 -15.03 11.94 29.81
C GLU A 179 -14.10 11.18 28.85
N PRO A 180 -12.76 11.32 29.00
CA PRO A 180 -11.78 10.56 28.23
C PRO A 180 -12.02 9.05 28.24
N TYR A 181 -11.55 8.36 27.20
CA TYR A 181 -11.53 6.90 27.16
C TYR A 181 -10.33 6.36 27.95
N LYS A 182 -10.56 5.41 28.85
CA LYS A 182 -9.52 4.78 29.68
C LYS A 182 -8.62 3.83 28.89
N GLY A 183 -9.06 3.41 27.70
CA GLY A 183 -8.29 2.55 26.80
C GLY A 183 -9.14 1.99 25.66
N ILE A 184 -8.59 1.02 24.92
CA ILE A 184 -9.24 0.38 23.77
C ILE A 184 -10.51 -0.37 24.20
N GLY A 185 -10.43 -1.18 25.26
CA GLY A 185 -11.58 -1.94 25.79
C GLY A 185 -12.69 -1.05 26.35
N ASP A 186 -12.34 0.02 27.07
CA ASP A 186 -13.28 1.03 27.57
C ASP A 186 -14.03 1.72 26.42
N CYS A 187 -13.31 2.12 25.37
CA CYS A 187 -13.89 2.72 24.18
C CYS A 187 -14.85 1.77 23.45
N PHE A 188 -14.48 0.50 23.25
CA PHE A 188 -15.41 -0.51 22.70
C PHE A 188 -16.66 -0.65 23.57
N LYS A 189 -16.49 -0.89 24.89
CA LYS A 189 -17.58 -1.11 25.83
C LYS A 189 -18.59 0.05 25.81
N ARG A 190 -18.12 1.28 26.03
CA ARG A 190 -18.96 2.49 26.05
C ARG A 190 -19.66 2.70 24.71
N THR A 191 -18.93 2.60 23.59
CA THR A 191 -19.52 2.75 22.25
C THR A 191 -20.62 1.72 21.98
N MET A 192 -20.44 0.46 22.38
CA MET A 192 -21.44 -0.59 22.22
C MET A 192 -22.66 -0.38 23.13
N GLN A 193 -22.46 0.10 24.35
CA GLN A 193 -23.53 0.38 25.32
C GLN A 193 -24.36 1.62 24.93
N ASP A 194 -23.70 2.73 24.58
CA ASP A 194 -24.36 4.02 24.33
C ASP A 194 -24.98 4.11 22.92
N GLU A 195 -24.33 3.50 21.93
CA GLU A 195 -24.71 3.61 20.51
C GLU A 195 -25.22 2.32 19.85
N GLY A 196 -25.02 1.16 20.49
CA GLY A 196 -25.28 -0.15 19.90
C GLY A 196 -24.13 -0.66 19.00
N ILE A 197 -24.05 -1.97 18.82
CA ILE A 197 -22.92 -2.65 18.15
C ILE A 197 -22.71 -2.17 16.71
N VAL A 198 -23.79 -1.98 15.94
CA VAL A 198 -23.75 -1.52 14.53
C VAL A 198 -23.04 -0.16 14.39
N SER A 199 -23.04 0.67 15.44
CA SER A 199 -22.34 1.96 15.44
C SER A 199 -20.83 1.84 15.19
N LEU A 200 -20.21 0.70 15.48
CA LEU A 200 -18.78 0.46 15.24
C LEU A 200 -18.39 0.57 13.75
N TRP A 201 -19.35 0.43 12.83
CA TRP A 201 -19.16 0.62 11.38
C TRP A 201 -19.46 2.05 10.89
N ARG A 202 -19.77 2.99 11.79
CA ARG A 202 -20.12 4.37 11.43
C ARG A 202 -18.98 5.04 10.66
N GLY A 203 -19.31 5.57 9.47
CA GLY A 203 -18.34 6.16 8.54
C GLY A 203 -17.65 5.15 7.60
N ASN A 204 -17.87 3.84 7.73
CA ASN A 204 -17.25 2.84 6.84
C ASN A 204 -17.70 2.99 5.37
N THR A 205 -18.93 3.43 5.11
CA THR A 205 -19.41 3.71 3.73
C THR A 205 -18.48 4.67 2.98
N ALA A 206 -18.00 5.73 3.65
CA ALA A 206 -17.04 6.66 3.06
C ALA A 206 -15.68 5.98 2.79
N ASN A 207 -15.24 5.06 3.65
CA ASN A 207 -14.01 4.27 3.47
C ASN A 207 -14.07 3.35 2.24
N VAL A 208 -15.22 2.68 2.05
CA VAL A 208 -15.48 1.80 0.91
C VAL A 208 -15.57 2.61 -0.38
N ILE A 209 -16.38 3.67 -0.43
CA ILE A 209 -16.51 4.53 -1.62
C ILE A 209 -15.17 5.12 -2.02
N ARG A 210 -14.34 5.56 -1.05
CA ARG A 210 -13.02 6.15 -1.30
C ARG A 210 -12.06 5.23 -2.06
N TYR A 211 -12.27 3.91 -2.03
CA TYR A 211 -11.42 2.96 -2.77
C TYR A 211 -11.43 3.24 -4.28
N PHE A 212 -12.61 3.35 -4.89
CA PHE A 212 -12.77 3.48 -6.34
C PHE A 212 -12.07 4.70 -6.96
N PRO A 213 -12.27 5.95 -6.49
CA PRO A 213 -11.53 7.10 -7.01
C PRO A 213 -10.04 7.01 -6.67
N THR A 214 -9.66 6.47 -5.50
CA THR A 214 -8.23 6.25 -5.18
C THR A 214 -7.57 5.34 -6.20
N GLN A 215 -8.23 4.26 -6.64
CA GLN A 215 -7.66 3.37 -7.64
C GLN A 215 -7.64 3.98 -9.04
N ALA A 216 -8.70 4.67 -9.46
CA ALA A 216 -8.70 5.39 -10.73
C ALA A 216 -7.53 6.40 -10.81
N LEU A 217 -7.28 7.14 -9.72
CA LEU A 217 -6.17 8.09 -9.62
C LEU A 217 -4.80 7.39 -9.51
N ASN A 218 -4.72 6.21 -8.86
CA ASN A 218 -3.51 5.39 -8.90
C ASN A 218 -3.17 4.97 -10.33
N PHE A 219 -4.14 4.51 -11.13
CA PHE A 219 -3.90 4.16 -12.53
C PHE A 219 -3.47 5.38 -13.37
N ALA A 220 -4.08 6.55 -13.15
CA ALA A 220 -3.74 7.76 -13.90
C ALA A 220 -2.37 8.38 -13.52
N PHE A 221 -2.08 8.51 -12.22
CA PHE A 221 -0.97 9.34 -11.74
C PHE A 221 0.31 8.56 -11.42
N LYS A 222 0.23 7.28 -11.06
CA LYS A 222 1.39 6.50 -10.60
C LYS A 222 2.48 6.43 -11.65
N ASP A 223 2.14 6.12 -12.89
CA ASP A 223 3.12 5.98 -13.96
C ASP A 223 3.53 7.34 -14.55
N TYR A 224 2.62 8.33 -14.55
CA TYR A 224 2.95 9.71 -14.92
C TYR A 224 4.06 10.30 -14.02
N PHE A 225 3.86 10.31 -12.69
CA PHE A 225 4.87 10.86 -11.78
C PHE A 225 6.10 9.96 -11.64
N LYS A 226 6.02 8.64 -11.90
CA LYS A 226 7.22 7.79 -11.99
C LYS A 226 8.08 8.14 -13.20
N ARG A 227 7.46 8.39 -14.36
CA ARG A 227 8.18 8.80 -15.59
C ARG A 227 8.83 10.18 -15.41
N LEU A 228 8.13 11.12 -14.79
CA LEU A 228 8.64 12.48 -14.53
C LEU A 228 9.87 12.50 -13.59
N PHE A 229 9.94 11.58 -12.63
CA PHE A 229 11.04 11.47 -11.66
C PHE A 229 11.82 10.15 -11.82
N ASN A 230 12.07 9.74 -13.08
CA ASN A 230 12.69 8.45 -13.43
C ASN A 230 14.23 8.42 -13.21
N PHE A 231 14.63 8.59 -11.95
CA PHE A 231 16.00 8.38 -11.49
C PHE A 231 16.22 6.92 -11.10
N LYS A 232 17.44 6.40 -11.34
CA LYS A 232 17.87 5.06 -10.95
C LYS A 232 19.07 5.12 -9.98
N LYS A 233 19.14 4.17 -9.05
CA LYS A 233 20.13 4.14 -7.95
C LYS A 233 21.57 3.90 -8.45
N ASP A 234 21.71 3.12 -9.53
CA ASP A 234 22.95 2.82 -10.27
C ASP A 234 23.40 3.98 -11.16
N ARG A 235 22.49 4.57 -11.95
CA ARG A 235 22.81 5.64 -12.91
C ARG A 235 23.03 7.00 -12.27
N ASP A 236 22.15 7.39 -11.33
CA ASP A 236 22.04 8.77 -10.85
C ASP A 236 22.53 8.94 -9.40
N GLY A 237 22.87 7.84 -8.73
CA GLY A 237 23.25 7.78 -7.33
C GLY A 237 22.07 7.75 -6.36
N TYR A 238 22.31 7.23 -5.16
CA TYR A 238 21.29 6.97 -4.14
C TYR A 238 20.43 8.19 -3.81
N TRP A 239 21.04 9.36 -3.55
CA TRP A 239 20.29 10.53 -3.10
C TRP A 239 19.36 11.11 -4.17
N LYS A 240 19.74 11.08 -5.46
CA LYS A 240 18.84 11.51 -6.56
C LYS A 240 17.67 10.53 -6.73
N TRP A 241 17.96 9.22 -6.69
CA TRP A 241 16.92 8.18 -6.69
C TRP A 241 15.95 8.30 -5.51
N PHE A 242 16.46 8.53 -4.30
CA PHE A 242 15.66 8.66 -3.08
C PHE A 242 14.79 9.93 -3.13
N ALA A 243 15.39 11.09 -3.43
CA ALA A 243 14.66 12.35 -3.59
C ALA A 243 13.61 12.28 -4.71
N GLY A 244 13.92 11.64 -5.85
CA GLY A 244 12.99 11.37 -6.93
C GLY A 244 11.80 10.52 -6.49
N ASN A 245 12.03 9.45 -5.72
CA ASN A 245 10.96 8.60 -5.18
C ASN A 245 10.07 9.31 -4.16
N LEU A 246 10.63 10.27 -3.39
CA LEU A 246 9.87 11.14 -2.49
C LEU A 246 9.05 12.17 -3.27
N ALA A 247 9.64 12.88 -4.22
CA ALA A 247 8.95 13.85 -5.05
C ALA A 247 7.81 13.19 -5.86
N SER A 248 8.08 12.06 -6.50
CA SER A 248 7.11 11.26 -7.26
C SER A 248 5.94 10.81 -6.40
N GLY A 249 6.22 10.18 -5.24
CA GLY A 249 5.16 9.71 -4.35
C GLY A 249 4.41 10.82 -3.62
N GLY A 250 5.09 11.91 -3.29
CA GLY A 250 4.50 13.12 -2.71
C GLY A 250 3.55 13.80 -3.70
N ALA A 251 3.98 14.01 -4.95
CA ALA A 251 3.16 14.61 -6.00
C ALA A 251 1.97 13.73 -6.39
N ALA A 252 2.17 12.42 -6.59
CA ALA A 252 1.08 11.48 -6.85
C ALA A 252 0.09 11.41 -5.68
N GLY A 253 0.61 11.41 -4.44
CA GLY A 253 -0.19 11.39 -3.22
C GLY A 253 -1.00 12.67 -3.00
N ALA A 254 -0.39 13.84 -3.18
CA ALA A 254 -1.06 15.14 -3.08
C ALA A 254 -2.12 15.32 -4.18
N SER A 255 -1.80 14.95 -5.42
CA SER A 255 -2.75 14.96 -6.55
C SER A 255 -3.92 14.01 -6.31
N SER A 256 -3.68 12.83 -5.73
CA SER A 256 -4.76 11.91 -5.36
C SER A 256 -5.62 12.48 -4.22
N LEU A 257 -4.99 13.05 -3.18
CA LEU A 257 -5.70 13.70 -2.08
C LEU A 257 -6.57 14.87 -2.57
N LEU A 258 -6.16 15.63 -3.59
CA LEU A 258 -6.96 16.74 -4.12
C LEU A 258 -8.40 16.32 -4.47
N PHE A 259 -8.60 15.08 -4.93
CA PHE A 259 -9.93 14.54 -5.23
C PHE A 259 -10.56 13.77 -4.06
N VAL A 260 -9.78 13.03 -3.27
CA VAL A 260 -10.32 12.10 -2.25
C VAL A 260 -10.29 12.61 -0.80
N TYR A 261 -9.67 13.77 -0.53
CA TYR A 261 -9.50 14.28 0.84
C TYR A 261 -10.83 14.56 1.54
N SER A 262 -11.82 15.06 0.81
CA SER A 262 -13.15 15.34 1.38
C SER A 262 -13.85 14.07 1.90
N LEU A 263 -13.57 12.89 1.31
CA LEU A 263 -14.03 11.59 1.82
C LEU A 263 -13.27 11.16 3.08
N ASP A 264 -11.96 11.39 3.16
CA ASP A 264 -11.17 11.17 4.39
C ASP A 264 -11.68 12.07 5.54
N TYR A 265 -11.99 13.34 5.23
CA TYR A 265 -12.62 14.29 6.16
C TYR A 265 -13.98 13.78 6.64
N ALA A 266 -14.90 13.49 5.71
CA ALA A 266 -16.26 13.13 6.08
C ALA A 266 -16.32 11.77 6.81
N ARG A 267 -15.43 10.84 6.46
CA ARG A 267 -15.19 9.62 7.23
C ARG A 267 -14.78 9.93 8.66
N THR A 268 -13.78 10.81 8.84
CA THR A 268 -13.24 11.16 10.16
C THR A 268 -14.31 11.82 11.03
N ARG A 269 -15.12 12.74 10.46
CA ARG A 269 -16.27 13.33 11.16
C ARG A 269 -17.30 12.30 11.57
N LEU A 270 -17.71 11.39 10.68
CA LEU A 270 -18.71 10.35 11.01
C LEU A 270 -18.20 9.36 12.08
N ALA A 271 -16.94 8.93 12.00
CA ALA A 271 -16.38 7.98 12.96
C ALA A 271 -16.34 8.54 14.39
N ASN A 272 -15.97 9.82 14.52
CA ASN A 272 -15.89 10.56 15.78
C ASN A 272 -17.23 11.16 16.25
N ASP A 273 -18.30 11.03 15.46
CA ASP A 273 -19.64 11.53 15.80
C ASP A 273 -20.38 10.53 16.69
N ALA A 274 -20.10 10.60 17.99
CA ALA A 274 -20.83 9.92 19.05
C ALA A 274 -22.17 10.61 19.36
N LYS A 275 -23.13 9.85 19.90
CA LYS A 275 -24.31 10.44 20.54
C LYS A 275 -23.84 11.31 21.71
N ALA A 276 -24.38 12.52 21.87
CA ALA A 276 -23.84 13.46 22.84
C ALA A 276 -24.18 13.02 24.28
N ALA A 277 -23.17 12.97 25.14
CA ALA A 277 -23.26 12.33 26.45
C ALA A 277 -24.12 13.08 27.50
N LYS A 278 -24.54 14.33 27.25
CA LYS A 278 -25.44 15.09 28.14
C LYS A 278 -26.85 15.17 27.56
N LYS A 279 -27.82 14.60 28.31
CA LYS A 279 -29.28 14.74 28.18
C LYS A 279 -29.83 14.76 26.74
N GLY A 280 -29.84 13.61 26.07
CA GLY A 280 -30.63 13.40 24.85
C GLY A 280 -30.10 14.04 23.56
N GLY A 281 -28.88 14.60 23.58
CA GLY A 281 -28.30 15.22 22.40
C GLY A 281 -28.02 14.23 21.26
N GLY A 282 -28.68 14.45 20.12
CA GLY A 282 -28.49 13.65 18.91
C GLY A 282 -27.08 13.75 18.31
N ARG A 283 -26.80 12.84 17.36
CA ARG A 283 -25.57 12.86 16.54
C ARG A 283 -25.45 14.18 15.77
N GLN A 284 -24.22 14.66 15.55
CA GLN A 284 -23.94 15.87 14.76
C GLN A 284 -24.37 15.68 13.30
N PHE A 285 -24.26 14.46 12.76
CA PHE A 285 -24.53 14.15 11.37
C PHE A 285 -25.45 12.93 11.18
N ASN A 286 -26.36 13.01 10.21
CA ASN A 286 -27.23 11.90 9.82
C ASN A 286 -26.53 10.92 8.86
N GLY A 287 -25.55 11.38 8.08
CA GLY A 287 -24.81 10.56 7.12
C GLY A 287 -23.80 11.37 6.31
N LEU A 288 -23.24 10.75 5.26
CA LEU A 288 -22.18 11.34 4.43
C LEU A 288 -22.59 12.69 3.84
N VAL A 289 -23.74 12.75 3.16
CA VAL A 289 -24.26 13.98 2.52
C VAL A 289 -24.49 15.10 3.54
N ASP A 290 -24.95 14.76 4.75
CA ASP A 290 -25.19 15.74 5.81
C ASP A 290 -23.88 16.34 6.36
N VAL A 291 -22.78 15.57 6.41
CA VAL A 291 -21.44 16.12 6.70
C VAL A 291 -21.04 17.17 5.67
N TYR A 292 -21.17 16.86 4.37
CA TYR A 292 -20.87 17.82 3.30
C TYR A 292 -21.75 19.06 3.42
N ARG A 293 -23.07 18.90 3.52
CA ARG A 293 -24.04 20.00 3.59
C ARG A 293 -23.78 20.93 4.77
N LYS A 294 -23.58 20.39 5.97
CA LYS A 294 -23.32 21.18 7.18
C LYS A 294 -21.95 21.86 7.13
N THR A 295 -20.89 21.15 6.70
CA THR A 295 -19.53 21.74 6.60
C THR A 295 -19.47 22.84 5.55
N LEU A 296 -20.08 22.64 4.37
CA LEU A 296 -20.12 23.66 3.33
C LEU A 296 -20.90 24.90 3.78
N LYS A 297 -21.99 24.72 4.55
CA LYS A 297 -22.76 25.83 5.11
C LYS A 297 -22.00 26.62 6.19
N SER A 298 -21.15 25.98 6.99
CA SER A 298 -20.43 26.65 8.10
C SER A 298 -19.06 27.20 7.71
N ASP A 299 -18.26 26.44 6.95
CA ASP A 299 -16.84 26.68 6.69
C ASP A 299 -16.49 26.67 5.19
N GLY A 300 -17.47 26.44 4.31
CA GLY A 300 -17.25 26.27 2.88
C GLY A 300 -16.33 25.10 2.52
N ILE A 301 -15.69 25.20 1.35
CA ILE A 301 -14.73 24.19 0.85
C ILE A 301 -13.51 24.07 1.78
N ALA A 302 -13.08 25.17 2.41
CA ALA A 302 -11.95 25.19 3.35
C ALA A 302 -12.16 24.28 4.56
N GLY A 303 -13.40 24.08 5.02
CA GLY A 303 -13.73 23.09 6.05
C GLY A 303 -13.47 21.65 5.60
N LEU A 304 -13.90 21.28 4.39
CA LEU A 304 -13.70 19.94 3.82
C LEU A 304 -12.21 19.58 3.62
N TYR A 305 -11.37 20.58 3.35
CA TYR A 305 -9.92 20.42 3.11
C TYR A 305 -9.04 20.79 4.32
N ARG A 306 -9.65 21.01 5.50
CA ARG A 306 -8.90 21.37 6.71
C ARG A 306 -7.91 20.26 7.09
N GLY A 307 -6.62 20.59 7.13
CA GLY A 307 -5.51 19.65 7.35
C GLY A 307 -4.85 19.09 6.08
N PHE A 308 -5.20 19.55 4.87
CA PHE A 308 -4.63 19.04 3.61
C PHE A 308 -3.09 19.15 3.56
N ASN A 309 -2.52 20.30 3.91
CA ASN A 309 -1.07 20.55 3.80
C ASN A 309 -0.24 19.58 4.67
N ILE A 310 -0.62 19.41 5.94
CA ILE A 310 0.05 18.48 6.87
C ILE A 310 -0.12 17.02 6.44
N SER A 311 -1.15 16.70 5.65
CA SER A 311 -1.34 15.38 5.06
C SER A 311 -0.37 15.10 3.92
N CYS A 312 -0.06 16.10 3.10
CA CYS A 312 0.95 15.99 2.05
C CYS A 312 2.35 15.80 2.67
N VAL A 313 2.67 16.56 3.71
CA VAL A 313 3.90 16.36 4.52
C VAL A 313 3.93 14.94 5.10
N GLY A 314 2.82 14.44 5.66
CA GLY A 314 2.72 13.09 6.20
C GLY A 314 2.99 11.99 5.19
N ILE A 315 2.57 12.15 3.93
CA ILE A 315 2.89 11.21 2.84
C ILE A 315 4.41 11.17 2.59
N ILE A 316 5.06 12.33 2.50
CA ILE A 316 6.51 12.42 2.26
C ILE A 316 7.29 11.81 3.43
N VAL A 317 6.96 12.18 4.67
CA VAL A 317 7.62 11.66 5.89
C VAL A 317 7.43 10.15 6.00
N TYR A 318 6.19 9.63 5.87
CA TYR A 318 5.94 8.20 5.91
C TYR A 318 6.72 7.44 4.82
N ARG A 319 6.74 7.96 3.59
CA ARG A 319 7.42 7.33 2.45
C ARG A 319 8.95 7.35 2.61
N GLY A 320 9.53 8.42 3.14
CA GLY A 320 10.96 8.52 3.43
C GLY A 320 11.40 7.57 4.53
N LEU A 321 10.63 7.50 5.62
CA LEU A 321 10.86 6.53 6.69
C LEU A 321 10.73 5.09 6.17
N TYR A 322 9.68 4.80 5.39
CA TYR A 322 9.45 3.47 4.83
C TYR A 322 10.62 3.01 3.93
N PHE A 323 11.03 3.82 2.95
CA PHE A 323 12.15 3.45 2.08
C PHE A 323 13.49 3.46 2.81
N GLY A 324 13.75 4.42 3.70
CA GLY A 324 14.99 4.47 4.47
C GLY A 324 15.15 3.22 5.35
N MET A 325 14.10 2.81 6.08
CA MET A 325 14.15 1.58 6.86
C MET A 325 14.18 0.33 5.99
N TYR A 326 13.53 0.31 4.82
CA TYR A 326 13.59 -0.83 3.90
C TYR A 326 14.99 -1.02 3.33
N ASP A 327 15.60 0.03 2.78
CA ASP A 327 16.95 -0.01 2.22
C ASP A 327 18.03 -0.28 3.28
N SER A 328 17.85 0.17 4.53
CA SER A 328 18.80 -0.10 5.62
C SER A 328 18.65 -1.49 6.24
N LEU A 329 17.41 -1.97 6.47
CA LEU A 329 17.18 -3.22 7.21
C LEU A 329 17.17 -4.45 6.30
N LYS A 330 16.72 -4.34 5.05
CA LYS A 330 16.70 -5.47 4.10
C LYS A 330 18.07 -6.14 3.91
N PRO A 331 19.17 -5.43 3.59
CA PRO A 331 20.47 -6.07 3.36
C PRO A 331 21.13 -6.60 4.63
N VAL A 332 20.60 -6.27 5.82
CA VAL A 332 21.10 -6.79 7.11
C VAL A 332 20.30 -8.02 7.54
N VAL A 333 18.97 -7.97 7.43
CA VAL A 333 18.04 -8.99 7.95
C VAL A 333 17.75 -10.11 6.95
N LEU A 334 17.65 -9.80 5.65
CA LEU A 334 17.35 -10.78 4.60
C LEU A 334 18.64 -11.26 3.92
N THR A 335 19.49 -11.92 4.70
CA THR A 335 20.77 -12.50 4.27
C THR A 335 20.76 -14.02 4.40
N GLY A 336 21.57 -14.70 3.58
CA GLY A 336 21.66 -16.16 3.56
C GLY A 336 20.28 -16.83 3.40
N ASN A 337 20.00 -17.81 4.25
CA ASN A 337 18.75 -18.60 4.22
C ASN A 337 17.46 -17.77 4.44
N LEU A 338 17.55 -16.51 4.86
CA LEU A 338 16.39 -15.62 5.04
C LEU A 338 16.07 -14.79 3.80
N GLN A 339 16.97 -14.72 2.81
CA GLN A 339 16.82 -13.86 1.63
C GLN A 339 15.54 -14.16 0.83
N ASP A 340 15.25 -15.45 0.59
CA ASP A 340 14.06 -15.91 -0.14
C ASP A 340 12.91 -16.34 0.77
N SER A 341 13.04 -16.13 2.09
CA SER A 341 12.00 -16.50 3.05
C SER A 341 10.82 -15.51 3.00
N PHE A 342 9.66 -16.03 2.57
CA PHE A 342 8.39 -15.28 2.59
C PHE A 342 8.07 -14.73 3.98
N PHE A 343 8.25 -15.54 5.03
CA PHE A 343 7.96 -15.12 6.41
C PHE A 343 8.91 -14.03 6.90
N ALA A 344 10.21 -14.11 6.57
CA ALA A 344 11.17 -13.08 6.92
C ALA A 344 10.87 -11.76 6.18
N SER A 345 10.57 -11.84 4.88
CA SER A 345 10.15 -10.68 4.07
C SER A 345 8.86 -10.05 4.57
N PHE A 346 7.86 -10.86 4.98
CA PHE A 346 6.61 -10.38 5.56
C PHE A 346 6.84 -9.71 6.92
N ALA A 347 7.61 -10.34 7.83
CA ALA A 347 7.92 -9.79 9.14
C ALA A 347 8.67 -8.46 9.03
N LEU A 348 9.68 -8.38 8.15
CA LEU A 348 10.40 -7.15 7.87
C LEU A 348 9.48 -6.05 7.33
N GLY A 349 8.65 -6.37 6.33
CA GLY A 349 7.68 -5.43 5.76
C GLY A 349 6.66 -4.93 6.79
N TRP A 350 6.20 -5.80 7.69
CA TRP A 350 5.31 -5.45 8.79
C TRP A 350 5.99 -4.55 9.82
N LEU A 351 7.24 -4.86 10.24
CA LEU A 351 8.02 -4.02 11.15
C LEU A 351 8.26 -2.62 10.59
N ILE A 352 8.70 -2.52 9.33
CA ILE A 352 8.91 -1.23 8.64
C ILE A 352 7.61 -0.44 8.55
N THR A 353 6.50 -1.09 8.19
CA THR A 353 5.17 -0.45 8.07
C THR A 353 4.71 0.12 9.41
N ASN A 354 4.88 -0.63 10.50
CA ASN A 354 4.51 -0.16 11.84
C ASN A 354 5.48 0.92 12.35
N GLY A 355 6.80 0.77 12.14
CA GLY A 355 7.80 1.77 12.51
C GLY A 355 7.56 3.12 11.81
N ALA A 356 7.36 3.12 10.49
CA ALA A 356 7.08 4.33 9.72
C ALA A 356 5.71 4.91 10.10
N GLY A 357 4.71 4.03 10.33
CA GLY A 357 3.37 4.42 10.77
C GLY A 357 3.36 5.06 12.17
N LEU A 358 4.20 4.59 13.10
CA LEU A 358 4.35 5.16 14.44
C LEU A 358 5.13 6.47 14.42
N ALA A 359 6.28 6.53 13.75
CA ALA A 359 7.10 7.74 13.66
C ALA A 359 6.36 8.89 12.94
N SER A 360 5.53 8.58 11.94
CA SER A 360 4.65 9.56 11.27
C SER A 360 3.32 9.81 12.00
N TYR A 361 3.00 9.08 13.07
CA TYR A 361 1.70 9.12 13.73
C TYR A 361 1.28 10.50 14.28
N PRO A 362 2.18 11.32 14.87
CA PRO A 362 1.84 12.69 15.28
C PRO A 362 1.25 13.54 14.16
N ILE A 363 1.68 13.31 12.91
CA ILE A 363 1.21 14.03 11.72
C ILE A 363 -0.23 13.64 11.38
N ASP A 364 -0.59 12.35 11.47
CA ASP A 364 -1.98 11.89 11.33
C ASP A 364 -2.85 12.44 12.46
N THR A 365 -2.37 12.48 13.71
CA THR A 365 -3.13 13.06 14.84
C THR A 365 -3.40 14.55 14.65
N VAL A 366 -2.40 15.35 14.25
CA VAL A 366 -2.61 16.77 13.89
C VAL A 366 -3.61 16.90 12.74
N ARG A 367 -3.47 16.11 11.68
CA ARG A 367 -4.42 16.07 10.55
C ARG A 367 -5.85 15.83 11.02
N ARG A 368 -6.11 14.77 11.81
CA ARG A 368 -7.48 14.42 12.23
C ARG A 368 -8.09 15.45 13.16
N ARG A 369 -7.32 15.99 14.10
CA ARG A 369 -7.80 17.04 15.01
C ARG A 369 -8.12 18.33 14.27
N MET A 370 -7.29 18.72 13.30
CA MET A 370 -7.62 19.83 12.40
C MET A 370 -8.94 19.59 11.67
N MET A 371 -9.20 18.39 11.12
CA MET A 371 -10.52 18.06 10.53
C MET A 371 -11.68 18.26 11.53
N MET A 372 -11.51 17.83 12.78
CA MET A 372 -12.56 17.91 13.81
C MET A 372 -12.98 19.35 14.16
N THR A 373 -12.07 20.34 14.08
CA THR A 373 -12.41 21.75 14.35
C THR A 373 -13.34 22.41 13.31
N SER A 374 -13.70 21.72 12.22
CA SER A 374 -14.54 22.33 11.18
C SER A 374 -15.99 22.47 11.64
N GLY A 375 -16.64 23.61 11.39
CA GLY A 375 -17.97 23.92 11.92
C GLY A 375 -18.02 24.26 13.43
N GLU A 376 -16.90 24.18 14.13
CA GLU A 376 -16.77 24.65 15.52
C GLU A 376 -16.30 26.12 15.55
N ALA A 377 -16.58 26.85 16.63
CA ALA A 377 -16.21 28.27 16.73
C ALA A 377 -14.69 28.49 16.84
N VAL A 378 -14.01 27.66 17.64
CA VAL A 378 -12.56 27.70 17.84
C VAL A 378 -11.88 26.73 16.88
N LYS A 379 -10.90 27.23 16.13
CA LYS A 379 -10.18 26.48 15.10
C LYS A 379 -8.68 26.76 15.16
N TYR A 380 -7.86 25.75 14.86
CA TYR A 380 -6.41 25.95 14.71
C TYR A 380 -6.10 26.86 13.52
N LYS A 381 -5.14 27.77 13.69
CA LYS A 381 -4.67 28.71 12.67
C LYS A 381 -3.80 28.03 11.61
N SER A 382 -2.99 27.06 12.03
CA SER A 382 -2.10 26.28 11.17
C SER A 382 -1.83 24.89 11.76
N SER A 383 -1.12 24.03 11.02
CA SER A 383 -0.72 22.71 11.53
C SER A 383 0.38 22.79 12.60
N MET A 384 1.24 23.81 12.55
CA MET A 384 2.24 24.08 13.59
C MET A 384 1.60 24.64 14.86
N ASP A 385 0.59 25.50 14.71
CA ASP A 385 -0.26 25.98 15.81
C ASP A 385 -1.00 24.82 16.47
N ALA A 386 -1.64 23.94 15.68
CA ALA A 386 -2.28 22.73 16.19
C ALA A 386 -1.30 21.83 16.96
N PHE A 387 -0.12 21.54 16.39
CA PHE A 387 0.91 20.75 17.06
C PHE A 387 1.40 21.39 18.37
N SER A 388 1.66 22.71 18.37
CA SER A 388 2.10 23.45 19.57
C SER A 388 1.02 23.45 20.66
N GLN A 389 -0.25 23.68 20.31
CA GLN A 389 -1.35 23.67 21.27
C GLN A 389 -1.59 22.28 21.85
N ILE A 390 -1.54 21.20 21.05
CA ILE A 390 -1.66 19.83 21.55
C ILE A 390 -0.51 19.52 22.52
N LEU A 391 0.73 19.87 22.17
CA LEU A 391 1.88 19.67 23.07
C LEU A 391 1.76 20.43 24.38
N LYS A 392 1.36 21.72 24.34
CA LYS A 392 1.26 22.59 25.52
C LYS A 392 0.11 22.19 26.44
N ASN A 393 -1.05 21.87 25.87
CA ASN A 393 -2.29 21.67 26.64
C ASN A 393 -2.54 20.20 27.03
N GLU A 394 -1.97 19.24 26.29
CA GLU A 394 -2.27 17.81 26.45
C GLU A 394 -1.01 16.92 26.53
N GLY A 395 0.17 17.47 26.28
CA GLY A 395 1.46 16.78 26.34
C GLY A 395 1.76 15.88 25.14
N ALA A 396 3.04 15.51 24.99
CA ALA A 396 3.54 14.71 23.87
C ALA A 396 2.83 13.35 23.70
N LYS A 397 2.38 12.73 24.80
CA LYS A 397 1.62 11.47 24.77
C LYS A 397 0.29 11.61 24.00
N SER A 398 -0.32 12.81 23.95
CA SER A 398 -1.60 13.03 23.26
C SER A 398 -1.49 12.81 21.74
N LEU A 399 -0.32 13.13 21.15
CA LEU A 399 -0.05 12.92 19.73
C LEU A 399 -0.09 11.44 19.31
N PHE A 400 0.13 10.51 20.25
CA PHE A 400 0.14 9.05 20.03
C PHE A 400 -1.16 8.35 20.48
N LYS A 401 -2.19 9.09 20.90
CA LYS A 401 -3.49 8.50 21.24
C LYS A 401 -4.06 7.69 20.07
N GLY A 402 -4.43 6.45 20.35
CA GLY A 402 -4.94 5.49 19.35
C GLY A 402 -3.86 4.72 18.56
N ALA A 403 -2.56 4.96 18.78
CA ALA A 403 -1.49 4.27 18.04
C ALA A 403 -1.56 2.74 18.17
N GLY A 404 -1.79 2.21 19.38
CA GLY A 404 -1.99 0.77 19.60
C GLY A 404 -3.22 0.21 18.85
N ALA A 405 -4.32 0.95 18.80
CA ALA A 405 -5.49 0.56 18.01
C ALA A 405 -5.19 0.57 16.49
N ASN A 406 -4.30 1.45 16.03
CA ASN A 406 -3.84 1.46 14.64
C ASN A 406 -2.97 0.24 14.28
N ILE A 407 -2.16 -0.27 15.22
CA ILE A 407 -1.40 -1.53 15.05
C ILE A 407 -2.38 -2.71 14.97
N LEU A 408 -3.33 -2.81 15.91
CA LEU A 408 -4.37 -3.86 15.88
C LEU A 408 -5.18 -3.82 14.58
N ARG A 409 -5.54 -2.62 14.09
CA ARG A 409 -6.19 -2.43 12.78
C ARG A 409 -5.33 -2.94 11.61
N ALA A 410 -4.00 -2.77 11.67
CA ALA A 410 -3.10 -3.27 10.63
C ALA A 410 -3.07 -4.81 10.61
N VAL A 411 -2.98 -5.45 11.78
CA VAL A 411 -3.05 -6.92 11.91
C VAL A 411 -4.39 -7.47 11.43
N ALA A 412 -5.52 -6.89 11.90
CA ALA A 412 -6.86 -7.30 11.49
C ALA A 412 -7.08 -7.15 9.97
N GLY A 413 -6.67 -6.01 9.39
CA GLY A 413 -6.79 -5.77 7.95
C GLY A 413 -5.97 -6.74 7.10
N ALA A 414 -4.76 -7.09 7.54
CA ALA A 414 -3.88 -8.05 6.87
C ALA A 414 -4.45 -9.49 6.95
N GLY A 415 -4.87 -9.92 8.14
CA GLY A 415 -5.45 -11.25 8.34
C GLY A 415 -6.73 -11.47 7.52
N VAL A 416 -7.64 -10.49 7.52
CA VAL A 416 -8.87 -10.55 6.71
C VAL A 416 -8.57 -10.58 5.22
N LEU A 417 -7.62 -9.76 4.75
CA LEU A 417 -7.26 -9.74 3.33
C LEU A 417 -6.65 -11.09 2.89
N ALA A 418 -5.75 -11.67 3.70
CA ALA A 418 -5.17 -12.97 3.41
C ALA A 418 -6.21 -14.11 3.41
N GLY A 419 -7.16 -14.09 4.35
CA GLY A 419 -8.27 -15.04 4.38
C GLY A 419 -9.22 -14.88 3.19
N TYR A 420 -9.54 -13.64 2.81
CA TYR A 420 -10.39 -13.35 1.65
C TYR A 420 -9.72 -13.69 0.32
N ASP A 421 -8.41 -13.47 0.18
CA ASP A 421 -7.61 -13.93 -0.96
C ASP A 421 -7.68 -15.45 -1.13
N LYS A 422 -7.61 -16.21 -0.04
CA LYS A 422 -7.79 -17.67 -0.05
C LYS A 422 -9.22 -18.06 -0.44
N LEU A 423 -10.23 -17.36 0.07
CA LEU A 423 -11.63 -17.57 -0.33
C LEU A 423 -11.84 -17.32 -1.83
N GLN A 424 -11.25 -16.26 -2.40
CA GLN A 424 -11.32 -15.99 -3.83
C GLN A 424 -10.68 -17.10 -4.68
N LEU A 425 -9.55 -17.67 -4.24
CA LEU A 425 -8.92 -18.80 -4.92
C LEU A 425 -9.82 -20.05 -4.90
N ILE A 426 -10.50 -20.32 -3.78
CA ILE A 426 -11.43 -21.46 -3.65
C ILE A 426 -12.69 -21.25 -4.51
N VAL A 427 -13.30 -20.07 -4.48
CA VAL A 427 -14.60 -19.80 -5.11
C VAL A 427 -14.49 -19.45 -6.59
N PHE A 428 -13.45 -18.72 -6.99
CA PHE A 428 -13.30 -18.19 -8.36
C PHE A 428 -12.10 -18.76 -9.13
N GLY A 429 -11.31 -19.66 -8.52
CA GLY A 429 -10.09 -20.24 -9.12
C GLY A 429 -8.92 -19.25 -9.30
N LYS A 430 -9.12 -17.95 -9.03
CA LYS A 430 -8.09 -16.91 -9.13
C LYS A 430 -8.33 -15.80 -8.11
N LYS A 431 -7.24 -15.17 -7.65
CA LYS A 431 -7.26 -13.99 -6.79
C LYS A 431 -7.47 -12.72 -7.62
N TYR A 432 -8.36 -11.84 -7.17
CA TYR A 432 -8.52 -10.48 -7.68
C TYR A 432 -7.90 -9.49 -6.69
N GLY A 433 -6.68 -9.05 -6.99
CA GLY A 433 -5.93 -8.15 -6.12
C GLY A 433 -6.54 -6.75 -6.01
N SER A 434 -6.39 -6.13 -4.83
CA SER A 434 -6.79 -4.75 -4.51
C SER A 434 -5.94 -3.65 -5.21
N GLY A 435 -5.44 -3.90 -6.44
CA GLY A 435 -4.66 -2.92 -7.22
C GLY A 435 -3.30 -2.52 -6.64
N GLY A 436 -2.75 -3.29 -5.70
CA GLY A 436 -1.43 -3.06 -5.10
C GLY A 436 -0.33 -3.88 -5.76
N ALA A 437 0.36 -3.27 -6.72
CA ALA A 437 1.67 -3.69 -7.25
C ALA A 437 2.71 -2.60 -6.99
#